data_AF-A0A914TTX9-F1
#
_entry.id   AF-A0A914TTX9-F1
#
_cell.length_a   1.000
_cell.length_b   1.000
_cell.length_c   1.000
_cell.angle_alpha   90.00
_cell.angle_beta   90.00
_cell.angle_gamma   90.00
#
_symmetry.space_group_name_H-M   'P 1'
#
loop_
_entity.id
_entity.type
_entity.pdbx_description
1 polymer ?
#
loop_
_entity_poly.entity_id
_entity_poly.type
_entity_poly.pdbx_seq_one_letter_code
_entity_poly.pdbx_strand_id
1 'polypeptide(L)'
;MEFLQDWLNLASHYNLNEQAALHQAFLNRYFPNHPQKDKCEKEWTPARPGLLHHAIYAACTRWVMNGTLEFDKIIIYPKGSHKAMVRDIWLTRSEWAPRDFMFHDLEQYKITNDVEKLEKNPIWSYFPNPFLSDAIFHSSLCQMPDGLSCWKYDSTLIKNDTYIDKILQQRADEIKQQYLDTINSIKSSKSFF
;
A
#
# COMPACT_ATOMS: atom_id res chain seq x y z
N MET A 1 -17.02 0.74 -12.20
CA MET A 1 -15.86 0.55 -13.08
C MET A 1 -15.22 1.87 -13.50
N GLU A 2 -15.99 2.92 -13.81
CA GLU A 2 -15.46 4.24 -14.20
C GLU A 2 -14.33 4.78 -13.29
N PHE A 3 -14.53 4.80 -11.97
CA PHE A 3 -13.50 5.27 -11.03
C PHE A 3 -12.15 4.54 -11.16
N LEU A 4 -12.18 3.21 -11.30
CA LEU A 4 -10.95 2.43 -11.46
C LEU A 4 -10.27 2.71 -12.80
N GLN A 5 -11.06 2.99 -13.84
CA GLN A 5 -10.55 3.35 -15.15
C GLN A 5 -9.93 4.76 -15.15
N ASP A 6 -10.57 5.72 -14.47
CA ASP A 6 -10.01 7.07 -14.24
C ASP A 6 -8.68 6.98 -13.49
N TRP A 7 -8.62 6.16 -12.43
CA TRP A 7 -7.41 5.91 -11.66
C TRP A 7 -6.28 5.28 -12.51
N LEU A 8 -6.58 4.24 -13.28
CA LEU A 8 -5.60 3.58 -14.16
C LEU A 8 -5.07 4.52 -15.25
N ASN A 9 -5.94 5.36 -15.81
CA ASN A 9 -5.54 6.36 -16.79
C ASN A 9 -4.61 7.41 -16.16
N LEU A 10 -4.90 7.85 -14.94
CA LEU A 10 -4.03 8.80 -14.21
C LEU A 10 -2.67 8.17 -13.86
N ALA A 11 -2.66 6.92 -13.39
CA ALA A 11 -1.43 6.22 -13.03
C ALA A 11 -0.50 6.01 -14.24
N SER A 12 -1.08 5.57 -15.37
CA SER A 12 -0.33 5.29 -16.61
C SER A 12 0.12 6.55 -17.35
N HIS A 13 -0.73 7.58 -17.46
CA HIS A 13 -0.44 8.75 -18.27
C HIS A 13 0.59 9.69 -17.65
N TYR A 14 0.63 9.76 -16.31
CA TYR A 14 1.50 10.69 -15.60
C TYR A 14 2.69 10.02 -14.91
N ASN A 15 2.88 8.70 -15.11
CA ASN A 15 3.94 7.92 -14.48
C ASN A 15 3.95 8.09 -12.95
N LEU A 16 2.75 8.16 -12.37
CA LEU A 16 2.59 8.50 -10.96
C LEU A 16 2.84 7.29 -10.08
N ASN A 17 3.28 7.60 -8.87
CA ASN A 17 2.98 6.72 -7.76
C ASN A 17 1.46 6.46 -7.73
N GLU A 18 1.08 5.18 -7.70
CA GLU A 18 -0.31 4.71 -7.71
C GLU A 18 -1.18 5.36 -6.63
N GLN A 19 -0.61 5.67 -5.47
CA GLN A 19 -1.28 6.35 -4.38
C GLN A 19 -1.57 7.83 -4.70
N ALA A 20 -0.67 8.54 -5.37
CA ALA A 20 -0.91 9.92 -5.80
C ALA A 20 -2.01 9.95 -6.87
N ALA A 21 -1.95 9.03 -7.84
CA ALA A 21 -3.02 8.83 -8.83
C ALA A 21 -4.39 8.59 -8.18
N LEU A 22 -4.44 7.78 -7.12
CA LEU A 22 -5.67 7.48 -6.40
C LEU A 22 -6.26 8.74 -5.74
N HIS A 23 -5.46 9.51 -5.01
CA HIS A 23 -5.93 10.75 -4.38
C HIS A 23 -6.42 11.77 -5.43
N GLN A 24 -5.73 11.87 -6.58
CA GLN A 24 -6.16 12.73 -7.69
C GLN A 24 -7.50 12.28 -8.28
N ALA A 25 -7.72 10.97 -8.44
CA ALA A 25 -8.98 10.43 -8.92
C ALA A 25 -10.15 10.80 -8.00
N PHE A 26 -9.97 10.72 -6.68
CA PHE A 26 -10.98 11.16 -5.71
C PHE A 26 -11.26 12.67 -5.80
N LEU A 27 -10.22 13.51 -5.86
CA LEU A 27 -10.39 14.95 -5.98
C LEU A 27 -11.10 15.35 -7.27
N ASN A 28 -10.71 14.75 -8.39
CA ASN A 28 -11.33 15.04 -9.69
C ASN A 28 -12.80 14.66 -9.73
N ARG A 29 -13.17 13.53 -9.11
CA ARG A 29 -14.54 13.02 -9.16
C ARG A 29 -15.47 13.66 -8.15
N TYR A 30 -15.03 13.80 -6.90
CA TYR A 30 -15.93 14.19 -5.79
C TYR A 30 -15.74 15.63 -5.32
N PHE A 31 -14.60 16.27 -5.64
CA PHE A 31 -14.30 17.64 -5.25
C PHE A 31 -13.81 18.50 -6.44
N PRO A 32 -14.46 18.43 -7.62
CA PRO A 32 -13.93 19.05 -8.84
C PRO A 32 -13.73 20.57 -8.72
N ASN A 33 -14.57 21.25 -7.93
CA ASN A 33 -14.61 22.70 -7.79
C ASN A 33 -14.04 23.19 -6.45
N HIS A 34 -13.33 22.34 -5.70
CA HIS A 34 -12.82 22.76 -4.39
C HIS A 34 -11.68 23.79 -4.56
N PRO A 35 -11.75 24.97 -3.90
CA PRO A 35 -10.86 26.11 -4.17
C PRO A 35 -9.38 25.87 -3.79
N GLN A 36 -9.08 24.74 -3.16
CA GLN A 36 -7.75 24.37 -2.69
C GLN A 36 -7.15 23.21 -3.48
N LYS A 37 -7.90 22.64 -4.44
CA LYS A 37 -7.46 21.55 -5.30
C LYS A 37 -6.17 21.91 -6.04
N ASP A 38 -6.16 23.07 -6.71
CA ASP A 38 -5.00 23.61 -7.42
C ASP A 38 -3.77 23.83 -6.52
N LYS A 39 -3.99 24.07 -5.21
CA LYS A 39 -2.88 24.20 -4.26
C LYS A 39 -2.27 22.85 -3.93
N CYS A 40 -3.09 21.82 -3.77
CA CYS A 40 -2.59 20.46 -3.58
C CYS A 40 -1.83 19.99 -4.82
N GLU A 41 -2.39 20.21 -6.01
CA GLU A 41 -1.78 19.79 -7.29
C GLU A 41 -0.40 20.40 -7.54
N LYS A 42 -0.09 21.59 -7.00
CA LYS A 42 1.26 22.18 -7.09
C LYS A 42 2.35 21.37 -6.39
N GLU A 43 1.98 20.59 -5.38
CA GLU A 43 2.90 19.67 -4.71
C GLU A 43 3.05 18.36 -5.48
N TRP A 44 2.17 18.11 -6.45
CA TRP A 44 2.16 16.94 -7.29
C TRP A 44 2.57 17.32 -8.72
N THR A 45 3.86 17.29 -8.99
CA THR A 45 4.37 17.45 -10.36
C THR A 45 5.47 16.42 -10.66
N PRO A 46 5.56 15.89 -11.90
CA PRO A 46 6.69 15.05 -12.31
C PRO A 46 8.06 15.73 -12.12
N ALA A 47 8.08 17.07 -12.07
CA ALA A 47 9.27 17.89 -11.84
C ALA A 47 9.71 17.96 -10.37
N ARG A 48 8.91 17.45 -9.42
CA ARG A 48 9.25 17.38 -7.98
C ARG A 48 9.20 15.94 -7.47
N PRO A 49 10.07 15.06 -7.98
CA PRO A 49 10.14 13.69 -7.49
C PRO A 49 10.60 13.68 -6.03
N GLY A 50 9.85 12.99 -5.15
CA GLY A 50 10.29 12.81 -3.77
C GLY A 50 9.20 12.36 -2.81
N LEU A 51 9.59 11.54 -1.84
CA LEU A 51 8.70 11.03 -0.78
C LEU A 51 8.01 12.16 0.00
N LEU A 52 8.70 13.29 0.20
CA LEU A 52 8.17 14.43 0.93
C LEU A 52 7.01 15.12 0.19
N HIS A 53 7.17 15.39 -1.11
CA HIS A 53 6.12 16.03 -1.91
C HIS A 53 4.88 15.14 -2.04
N HIS A 54 5.07 13.81 -2.18
CA HIS A 54 3.96 12.86 -2.14
C HIS A 54 3.23 12.87 -0.79
N ALA A 55 3.96 12.94 0.32
CA ALA A 55 3.36 13.02 1.65
C ALA A 55 2.57 14.33 1.86
N ILE A 56 3.12 15.46 1.41
CA ILE A 56 2.44 16.77 1.46
C ILE A 56 1.18 16.74 0.60
N TYR A 57 1.26 16.21 -0.62
CA TYR A 57 0.12 16.06 -1.52
C TYR A 57 -0.98 15.19 -0.89
N ALA A 58 -0.63 14.01 -0.36
CA ALA A 58 -1.58 13.12 0.31
C ALA A 58 -2.23 13.80 1.54
N ALA A 59 -1.46 14.57 2.32
CA ALA A 59 -2.02 15.33 3.44
C ALA A 59 -2.97 16.44 2.98
N CYS A 60 -2.59 17.20 1.93
CA CYS A 60 -3.41 18.27 1.37
C CYS A 60 -4.72 17.74 0.80
N THR A 61 -4.68 16.69 0.00
CA THR A 61 -5.87 16.06 -0.57
C THR A 61 -6.81 15.54 0.52
N ARG A 62 -6.27 14.92 1.59
CA ARG A 62 -7.07 14.49 2.76
C ARG A 62 -7.74 15.65 3.49
N TRP A 63 -7.06 16.80 3.58
CA TRP A 63 -7.64 18.01 4.14
C TRP A 63 -8.77 18.56 3.26
N VAL A 64 -8.60 18.58 1.93
CA VAL A 64 -9.65 18.93 0.96
C VAL A 64 -10.86 18.01 1.10
N MET A 65 -10.63 16.70 1.24
CA MET A 65 -11.68 15.72 1.47
C MET A 65 -12.33 15.85 2.85
N ASN A 66 -11.80 16.69 3.74
CA ASN A 66 -12.26 16.90 5.12
C ASN A 66 -12.48 15.59 5.90
N GLY A 67 -11.61 14.59 5.69
CA GLY A 67 -11.74 13.28 6.32
C GLY A 67 -12.96 12.45 5.86
N THR A 68 -13.58 12.81 4.72
CA THR A 68 -14.65 12.01 4.10
C THR A 68 -14.11 10.62 3.75
N LEU A 69 -14.81 9.59 4.22
CA LEU A 69 -14.46 8.19 4.00
C LEU A 69 -15.47 7.46 3.12
N GLU A 70 -16.65 8.01 2.88
CA GLU A 70 -17.72 7.37 2.12
C GLU A 70 -18.03 8.21 0.88
N PHE A 71 -18.01 7.57 -0.29
CA PHE A 71 -18.20 8.19 -1.60
C PHE A 71 -19.06 7.28 -2.47
N ASP A 72 -20.31 7.60 -2.76
CA ASP A 72 -21.21 6.78 -3.60
C ASP A 72 -21.08 5.25 -3.36
N LYS A 73 -20.27 4.56 -4.17
CA LYS A 73 -20.00 3.10 -4.13
C LYS A 73 -18.63 2.71 -3.57
N ILE A 74 -17.90 3.65 -2.98
CA ILE A 74 -16.52 3.52 -2.50
C ILE A 74 -16.47 3.92 -1.04
N ILE A 75 -15.88 3.06 -0.21
CA ILE A 75 -15.64 3.32 1.21
C ILE A 75 -14.14 3.19 1.47
N ILE A 76 -13.55 4.24 2.05
CA ILE A 76 -12.18 4.26 2.52
C ILE A 76 -12.17 3.80 3.98
N TYR A 77 -11.62 2.63 4.22
CA TYR A 77 -11.45 2.15 5.59
C TYR A 77 -10.24 2.81 6.27
N PRO A 78 -10.35 3.19 7.56
CA PRO A 78 -9.19 3.61 8.33
C PRO A 78 -8.10 2.53 8.35
N LYS A 79 -6.84 2.96 8.32
CA LYS A 79 -5.70 2.05 8.48
C LYS A 79 -5.82 1.33 9.83
N GLY A 80 -5.69 0.00 9.82
CA GLY A 80 -5.86 -0.83 11.01
C GLY A 80 -7.31 -1.18 11.37
N SER A 81 -8.29 -0.85 10.51
CA SER A 81 -9.64 -1.42 10.68
C SER A 81 -9.61 -2.94 10.50
N HIS A 82 -10.43 -3.66 11.26
CA HIS A 82 -10.64 -5.10 11.11
C HIS A 82 -11.26 -5.50 9.75
N LYS A 83 -11.68 -4.50 8.95
CA LYS A 83 -12.19 -4.65 7.59
C LYS A 83 -11.13 -4.32 6.54
N ALA A 84 -9.85 -4.39 6.88
CA ALA A 84 -8.75 -4.19 5.95
C ALA A 84 -8.78 -5.30 4.88
N MET A 85 -9.32 -4.95 3.72
CA MET A 85 -9.41 -5.82 2.54
C MET A 85 -8.07 -5.89 1.78
N VAL A 86 -7.16 -4.93 1.99
CA VAL A 86 -5.89 -4.87 1.26
C VAL A 86 -4.73 -5.08 2.22
N ARG A 87 -3.85 -6.05 1.93
CA ARG A 87 -2.71 -6.46 2.78
C ARG A 87 -1.40 -6.03 2.13
N ASP A 88 -0.63 -5.17 2.80
CA ASP A 88 0.79 -4.97 2.45
C ASP A 88 1.50 -6.32 2.59
N ILE A 89 1.97 -6.88 1.46
CA ILE A 89 2.44 -8.27 1.43
C ILE A 89 3.67 -8.51 2.32
N TRP A 90 4.49 -7.47 2.51
CA TRP A 90 5.67 -7.54 3.35
C TRP A 90 5.35 -7.60 4.85
N LEU A 91 4.19 -7.14 5.33
CA LEU A 91 3.88 -7.14 6.77
C LEU A 91 3.86 -8.55 7.39
N THR A 92 3.46 -9.53 6.58
CA THR A 92 3.23 -10.92 6.98
C THR A 92 4.07 -11.91 6.17
N ARG A 93 5.11 -11.43 5.46
CA ARG A 93 5.96 -12.26 4.58
C ARG A 93 5.12 -13.11 3.61
N SER A 94 4.21 -12.47 2.90
CA SER A 94 3.30 -13.11 1.93
C SER A 94 2.24 -14.05 2.50
N GLU A 95 2.19 -14.23 3.82
CA GLU A 95 1.08 -14.94 4.46
C GLU A 95 -0.17 -14.05 4.51
N TRP A 96 -1.34 -14.64 4.33
CA TRP A 96 -2.60 -13.90 4.28
C TRP A 96 -3.77 -14.74 4.78
N ALA A 97 -4.88 -14.07 5.12
CA ALA A 97 -6.10 -14.75 5.54
C ALA A 97 -7.21 -14.59 4.50
N PRO A 98 -8.19 -15.52 4.41
CA PRO A 98 -9.28 -15.43 3.44
C PRO A 98 -10.10 -14.12 3.45
N ARG A 99 -10.07 -13.37 4.57
CA ARG A 99 -10.66 -12.02 4.65
C ARG A 99 -9.90 -10.94 3.85
N ASP A 100 -8.64 -11.19 3.51
CA ASP A 100 -7.80 -10.30 2.71
C ASP A 100 -8.25 -10.42 1.25
N PHE A 101 -8.75 -9.32 0.69
CA PHE A 101 -9.26 -9.24 -0.68
C PHE A 101 -8.14 -9.16 -1.73
N MET A 102 -7.05 -8.46 -1.44
CA MET A 102 -5.89 -8.37 -2.35
C MET A 102 -4.58 -8.07 -1.60
N PHE A 103 -3.46 -8.40 -2.25
CA PHE A 103 -2.13 -7.95 -1.86
C PHE A 103 -1.81 -6.57 -2.42
N HIS A 104 -1.11 -5.77 -1.64
CA HIS A 104 -0.54 -4.48 -2.02
C HIS A 104 0.99 -4.53 -1.90
N ASP A 105 1.67 -3.64 -2.67
CA ASP A 105 3.13 -3.52 -2.73
C ASP A 105 3.82 -4.79 -3.25
N LEU A 106 3.16 -5.48 -4.20
CA LEU A 106 3.67 -6.68 -4.84
C LEU A 106 4.54 -6.33 -6.05
N GLU A 107 5.84 -6.18 -5.81
CA GLU A 107 6.82 -5.85 -6.85
C GLU A 107 7.65 -7.07 -7.21
N GLN A 108 7.71 -7.42 -8.51
CA GLN A 108 8.37 -8.64 -9.00
C GLN A 108 9.81 -8.81 -8.50
N TYR A 109 10.59 -7.72 -8.46
CA TYR A 109 11.99 -7.76 -8.08
C TYR A 109 12.23 -7.96 -6.57
N LYS A 110 11.19 -7.80 -5.74
CA LYS A 110 11.21 -8.07 -4.30
C LYS A 110 10.78 -9.51 -3.98
N ILE A 111 10.20 -10.23 -4.94
CA ILE A 111 9.78 -11.62 -4.74
C ILE A 111 11.02 -12.54 -4.78
N THR A 112 11.17 -13.39 -3.78
CA THR A 112 12.27 -14.36 -3.76
C THR A 112 11.95 -15.61 -2.93
N ASN A 113 12.52 -16.74 -3.34
CA ASN A 113 12.53 -18.00 -2.57
C ASN A 113 13.88 -18.23 -1.86
N ASP A 114 14.80 -17.27 -1.93
CA ASP A 114 16.10 -17.32 -1.27
C ASP A 114 15.95 -17.01 0.22
N VAL A 115 16.06 -18.05 1.05
CA VAL A 115 15.93 -17.97 2.52
C VAL A 115 16.95 -17.00 3.12
N GLU A 116 18.18 -16.98 2.60
CA GLU A 116 19.23 -16.10 3.11
C GLU A 116 18.87 -14.62 2.88
N LYS A 117 18.32 -14.30 1.70
CA LYS A 117 17.84 -12.94 1.42
C LYS A 117 16.69 -12.55 2.33
N LEU A 118 15.74 -13.45 2.57
CA LEU A 118 14.58 -13.20 3.42
C LEU A 118 14.95 -12.98 4.90
N GLU A 119 16.04 -13.61 5.37
CA GLU A 119 16.50 -13.50 6.76
C GLU A 119 17.45 -12.34 7.00
N LYS A 120 18.37 -12.06 6.05
CA LYS A 120 19.42 -11.04 6.24
C LYS A 120 18.96 -9.62 5.89
N ASN A 121 17.89 -9.47 5.13
CA ASN A 121 17.39 -8.18 4.72
C ASN A 121 16.17 -7.76 5.53
N PRO A 122 15.89 -6.46 5.62
CA PRO A 122 14.64 -5.99 6.19
C PRO A 122 13.42 -6.60 5.50
N ILE A 123 12.35 -6.80 6.26
CA ILE A 123 11.13 -7.47 5.78
C ILE A 123 10.45 -6.76 4.60
N TRP A 124 10.68 -5.46 4.44
CA TRP A 124 10.18 -4.66 3.31
C TRP A 124 11.02 -4.78 2.03
N SER A 125 12.19 -5.44 2.11
CA SER A 125 13.10 -5.58 0.97
C SER A 125 12.77 -6.79 0.10
N TYR A 126 12.44 -7.92 0.73
CA TYR A 126 12.11 -9.16 0.02
C TYR A 126 11.01 -9.93 0.72
N PHE A 127 10.17 -10.62 -0.05
CA PHE A 127 9.11 -11.46 0.48
C PHE A 127 8.89 -12.72 -0.39
N PRO A 128 8.41 -13.83 0.21
CA PRO A 128 8.14 -15.06 -0.51
C PRO A 128 7.17 -14.86 -1.69
N ASN A 129 7.27 -15.69 -2.72
CA ASN A 129 6.30 -15.68 -3.80
C ASN A 129 4.91 -16.13 -3.31
N PRO A 130 3.86 -15.29 -3.43
CA PRO A 130 2.52 -15.70 -3.02
C PRO A 130 1.82 -16.65 -4.00
N PHE A 131 2.38 -16.86 -5.20
CA PHE A 131 1.75 -17.64 -6.27
C PHE A 131 2.46 -18.99 -6.49
N LEU A 132 1.71 -19.95 -7.04
CA LEU A 132 2.26 -21.23 -7.51
C LEU A 132 3.10 -21.10 -8.79
N SER A 133 2.90 -20.01 -9.55
CA SER A 133 3.70 -19.69 -10.73
C SER A 133 5.06 -19.11 -10.33
N ASP A 134 5.97 -18.90 -11.29
CA ASP A 134 7.34 -18.42 -11.09
C ASP A 134 7.46 -16.92 -10.71
N ALA A 135 6.36 -16.28 -10.33
CA ALA A 135 6.26 -14.84 -10.03
C ALA A 135 6.62 -13.92 -11.20
N ILE A 136 6.73 -14.41 -12.43
CA ILE A 136 6.97 -13.55 -13.59
C ILE A 136 5.64 -12.98 -14.06
N PHE A 137 5.51 -11.65 -13.97
CA PHE A 137 4.30 -10.96 -14.39
C PHE A 137 4.21 -10.80 -15.91
N HIS A 138 3.66 -11.82 -16.57
CA HIS A 138 3.39 -11.78 -18.00
C HIS A 138 2.02 -11.16 -18.28
N SER A 139 2.01 -9.89 -18.73
CA SER A 139 0.78 -9.18 -19.09
C SER A 139 -0.02 -9.87 -20.20
N SER A 140 0.64 -10.66 -21.04
CA SER A 140 0.00 -11.49 -22.07
C SER A 140 -0.93 -12.56 -21.50
N LEU A 141 -0.64 -13.09 -20.29
CA LEU A 141 -1.48 -14.10 -19.64
C LEU A 141 -2.84 -13.54 -19.22
N CYS A 142 -2.93 -12.23 -18.94
CA CYS A 142 -4.19 -11.59 -18.55
C CYS A 142 -5.24 -11.59 -19.68
N GLN A 143 -4.84 -11.80 -20.93
CA GLN A 143 -5.73 -11.80 -22.09
C GLN A 143 -6.19 -13.21 -22.49
N MET A 144 -5.64 -14.26 -21.86
CA MET A 144 -6.00 -15.63 -22.18
C MET A 144 -7.31 -16.05 -21.49
N PRO A 145 -8.14 -16.92 -22.12
CA PRO A 145 -9.39 -17.40 -21.52
C PRO A 145 -9.24 -18.03 -20.13
N ASP A 146 -8.07 -18.61 -19.82
CA ASP A 146 -7.71 -19.25 -18.56
C ASP A 146 -6.63 -18.49 -17.78
N GLY A 147 -6.37 -17.22 -18.12
CA GLY A 147 -5.30 -16.41 -17.54
C GLY A 147 -5.34 -16.31 -16.01
N LEU A 148 -6.54 -16.38 -15.41
CA LEU A 148 -6.72 -16.40 -13.96
C LEU A 148 -6.06 -17.63 -13.30
N SER A 149 -5.94 -18.74 -14.01
CA SER A 149 -5.33 -19.96 -13.49
C SER A 149 -3.80 -19.83 -13.29
N CYS A 150 -3.17 -18.86 -13.96
CA CYS A 150 -1.75 -18.53 -13.83
C CYS A 150 -1.41 -17.80 -12.52
N TRP A 151 -2.43 -17.27 -11.82
CA TRP A 151 -2.30 -16.47 -10.59
C TRP A 151 -2.83 -17.19 -9.36
N LYS A 152 -2.84 -18.52 -9.37
CA LYS A 152 -3.26 -19.31 -8.21
C LYS A 152 -2.30 -19.06 -7.06
N TYR A 153 -2.86 -18.67 -5.92
CA TYR A 153 -2.10 -18.52 -4.68
C TYR A 153 -1.54 -19.86 -4.20
N ASP A 154 -0.36 -19.80 -3.59
CA ASP A 154 0.17 -20.91 -2.80
C ASP A 154 -0.69 -21.08 -1.54
N SER A 155 -1.36 -22.22 -1.42
CA SER A 155 -2.24 -22.53 -0.29
C SER A 155 -1.49 -22.66 1.04
N THR A 156 -0.17 -22.88 1.02
CA THR A 156 0.64 -22.96 2.24
C THR A 156 0.81 -21.61 2.93
N LEU A 157 0.64 -20.51 2.19
CA LEU A 157 0.68 -19.14 2.69
C LEU A 157 -0.68 -18.63 3.17
N ILE A 158 -1.75 -19.41 2.95
CA ILE A 158 -3.09 -19.10 3.46
C ILE A 158 -3.18 -19.53 4.91
N LYS A 159 -3.42 -18.57 5.80
CA LYS A 159 -3.56 -18.76 7.24
C LYS A 159 -4.95 -18.36 7.71
N ASN A 160 -5.30 -18.70 8.94
CA ASN A 160 -6.55 -18.23 9.50
C ASN A 160 -6.43 -16.78 10.01
N ASP A 161 -7.59 -16.14 10.12
CA ASP A 161 -7.78 -14.78 10.60
C ASP A 161 -7.02 -14.47 11.90
N THR A 162 -7.16 -15.34 12.91
CA THR A 162 -6.55 -15.16 14.23
C THR A 162 -5.02 -15.19 14.19
N TYR A 163 -4.45 -16.05 13.35
CA TYR A 163 -3.01 -16.14 13.15
C TYR A 163 -2.45 -14.84 12.56
N ILE A 164 -3.09 -14.34 11.50
CA ILE A 164 -2.69 -13.08 10.86
C ILE A 164 -2.87 -11.90 11.83
N ASP A 165 -3.97 -11.83 12.58
CA ASP A 165 -4.17 -10.77 13.58
C ASP A 165 -3.08 -10.75 14.64
N LYS A 166 -2.66 -11.93 15.11
CA LYS A 166 -1.58 -12.06 16.09
C LYS A 166 -0.25 -11.51 15.55
N ILE A 167 0.12 -11.85 14.32
CA ILE A 167 1.36 -11.35 13.69
C ILE A 167 1.29 -9.83 13.55
N LEU A 168 0.18 -9.31 13.02
CA LEU A 168 0.01 -7.88 12.81
C LEU A 168 0.06 -7.10 14.12
N GLN A 169 -0.58 -7.62 15.18
CA GLN A 169 -0.54 -7.01 16.50
C GLN A 169 0.88 -7.01 17.06
N GLN A 170 1.59 -8.14 16.98
CA GLN A 170 2.99 -8.22 17.41
C GLN A 170 3.86 -7.18 16.68
N ARG A 171 3.68 -7.01 15.37
CA ARG A 171 4.40 -5.99 14.59
C ARG A 171 4.04 -4.57 15.00
N ALA A 172 2.76 -4.29 15.24
CA ALA A 172 2.32 -2.99 15.71
C ALA A 172 2.97 -2.65 17.06
N ASP A 173 3.06 -3.62 17.97
CA ASP A 173 3.69 -3.47 19.27
C ASP A 173 5.21 -3.28 19.15
N GLU A 174 5.89 -4.03 18.28
CA GLU A 174 7.32 -3.87 17.99
C GLU A 174 7.64 -2.47 17.44
N ILE A 175 6.88 -2.00 16.46
CA ILE A 175 7.05 -0.65 15.86
C ILE A 175 6.78 0.43 16.90
N LYS A 176 5.74 0.25 17.73
CA LYS A 176 5.42 1.18 18.82
C LYS A 176 6.57 1.26 19.82
N GLN A 177 7.17 0.13 20.18
CA GLN A 177 8.30 0.11 21.10
C GLN A 177 9.52 0.81 20.48
N GLN A 178 9.87 0.51 19.23
CA GLN A 178 10.96 1.19 18.51
C GLN A 178 10.77 2.71 18.44
N TYR A 179 9.53 3.16 18.21
CA TYR A 179 9.18 4.58 18.23
C TYR A 179 9.43 5.19 19.62
N LEU A 180 8.96 4.54 20.69
CA LEU A 180 9.16 5.01 22.07
C LEU A 180 10.65 5.07 22.43
N ASP A 181 11.42 4.06 22.06
CA ASP A 181 12.87 3.99 22.30
C ASP A 181 13.58 5.13 21.57
N THR A 182 13.18 5.41 20.33
CA THR A 182 13.70 6.54 19.54
C THR A 182 13.38 7.88 20.19
N ILE A 183 12.14 8.09 20.64
CA ILE A 183 11.75 9.33 21.33
C ILE A 183 12.54 9.50 22.64
N ASN A 184 12.73 8.43 23.39
CA ASN A 184 13.49 8.46 24.64
C ASN A 184 14.97 8.76 24.40
N SER A 185 15.59 8.17 23.37
CA SER A 185 16.98 8.48 23.03
C SER A 185 17.15 9.95 22.66
N ILE A 186 16.23 10.53 21.88
CA ILE A 186 16.26 11.96 21.51
C ILE A 186 16.10 12.85 22.75
N LYS A 187 15.17 12.51 23.67
CA LYS A 187 14.97 13.28 24.91
C LYS A 187 16.21 13.25 25.80
N SER A 188 16.80 12.08 26.01
CA SER A 188 18.04 11.91 26.77
C SER A 188 19.25 12.58 26.12
N SER A 189 19.25 12.71 24.79
CA SER A 189 20.29 13.45 24.06
C SER A 189 20.15 14.97 24.20
N LYS A 190 18.93 15.47 24.44
CA LYS A 190 18.65 16.91 24.61
C LYS A 190 18.84 17.40 26.04
N SER A 191 18.94 16.52 27.04
CA SER A 191 19.20 16.90 28.44
C SER A 191 20.66 17.21 28.77
N PHE A 192 21.54 17.33 27.76
CA PHE A 192 22.97 17.62 27.89
C PHE A 192 23.37 19.05 27.49
N PHE A 193 22.40 19.92 27.18
CA PHE A 193 22.62 21.35 26.90
C PHE A 193 21.80 22.22 27.85
#